data_AF-A0A7V8IX46-F1
#
_entry.id   AF-A0A7V8IX46-F1
#
_cell.length_a   1.000
_cell.length_b   1.000
_cell.length_c   1.000
_cell.angle_alpha   90.00
_cell.angle_beta   90.00
_cell.angle_gamma   90.00
#
_symmetry.space_group_name_H-M   'P 1'
#
loop_
_entity.id
_entity.type
_entity.pdbx_description
1 polymer ?
#
loop_
_entity_poly.entity_id
_entity_poly.type
_entity_poly.pdbx_seq_one_letter_code
_entity_poly.pdbx_strand_id
1 'polypeptide(L)'
;MRRFSYLATAALFAGLLLAPSTARAQGMPAELPAKINKAIDDGVVWLKARQKQDGAEKDSWGTGNNPLYPGFAGAGHPIYIGTTAFALYTLLECDVDPEDPVIVRGLDYITKNLDKSFSVAGAKVGGAGNMQVTCYECGVLLMMIESYYDAKWEKSIRAQKKDPKKEKKPAVKLDAEHETWAKGAVSFLAGTQSRPGGWRYGPPAFPSPHGVDQDTSSTQIALLGLVSAVRMGLQVDSKVFHTAVITTLENQAKDGPPAKAKPAGVGGTMVMDTDKCRGWSYTPNSGDPKDQICSGGMTASGVCSLIIIKSQMKGNALFNKELAARVEKGIFDGLAWIDANWTVSSNPGGHRSHYYYLYGLERVGILGGIETIGGNAWYVQGAQYLVDHQNKDGHWDSGTELEPRDVFDSCFALLFLKKATMPVGVTLTR
;
A
#
# COMPACT_ATOMS: atom_id res chain seq x y z
N MET A 1 29.53 2.80 21.22
CA MET A 1 28.56 2.09 20.38
C MET A 1 27.53 1.39 21.28
N ARG A 2 26.36 2.00 21.51
CA ARG A 2 25.28 1.36 22.27
C ARG A 2 24.32 0.74 21.26
N ARG A 3 24.20 -0.59 21.31
CA ARG A 3 23.22 -1.38 20.55
C ARG A 3 21.82 -1.03 21.08
N PHE A 4 21.05 -0.28 20.31
CA PHE A 4 19.61 -0.16 20.57
C PHE A 4 18.93 -1.32 19.87
N SER A 5 18.67 -2.38 20.62
CA SER A 5 17.80 -3.47 20.19
C SER A 5 16.37 -2.94 20.14
N TYR A 6 15.83 -2.76 18.94
CA TYR A 6 14.40 -2.56 18.74
C TYR A 6 13.68 -3.84 19.19
N LEU A 7 13.24 -3.88 20.44
CA LEU A 7 12.27 -4.85 20.91
C LEU A 7 10.94 -4.52 20.23
N ALA A 8 10.74 -5.10 19.05
CA ALA A 8 9.43 -5.18 18.43
C ALA A 8 8.49 -5.87 19.42
N THR A 9 7.62 -5.09 20.06
CA THR A 9 6.54 -5.62 20.86
C THR A 9 5.56 -6.25 19.88
N ALA A 10 5.74 -7.54 19.63
CA ALA A 10 4.77 -8.37 18.94
C ALA A 10 3.52 -8.48 19.81
N ALA A 11 2.66 -7.47 19.73
CA ALA A 11 1.28 -7.54 20.20
C ALA A 11 0.49 -8.37 19.18
N LEU A 12 -0.25 -9.37 19.66
CA LEU A 12 -1.23 -10.09 18.86
C LEU A 12 -2.22 -9.08 18.27
N PHE A 13 -2.26 -8.96 16.96
CA PHE A 13 -3.38 -8.33 16.27
C PHE A 13 -4.09 -9.42 15.47
N ALA A 14 -5.11 -10.01 16.10
CA ALA A 14 -6.13 -10.74 15.38
C ALA A 14 -6.67 -9.79 14.30
N GLY A 15 -6.62 -10.21 13.03
CA GLY A 15 -7.18 -9.44 11.93
C GLY A 15 -8.56 -8.93 12.32
N LEU A 16 -8.74 -7.60 12.27
CA LEU A 16 -9.98 -6.91 12.59
C LEU A 16 -11.08 -7.33 11.58
N LEU A 17 -11.62 -8.53 11.76
CA LEU A 17 -13.04 -8.71 11.55
C LEU A 17 -13.70 -7.74 12.52
N LEU A 18 -14.56 -6.85 12.01
CA LEU A 18 -15.42 -6.05 12.87
C LEU A 18 -16.08 -7.01 13.84
N ALA A 19 -15.97 -6.74 15.14
CA ALA A 19 -16.74 -7.50 16.10
C ALA A 19 -18.22 -7.43 15.66
N PRO A 20 -19.02 -8.50 15.77
CA PRO A 20 -20.42 -8.49 15.30
C PRO A 20 -21.24 -7.30 15.83
N SER A 21 -20.88 -6.80 17.02
CA SER A 21 -21.43 -5.58 17.62
C SER A 21 -21.04 -4.29 16.87
N THR A 22 -19.81 -4.15 16.38
CA THR A 22 -19.36 -2.97 15.63
C THR A 22 -19.86 -2.99 14.19
N ALA A 23 -19.89 -4.15 13.53
CA ALA A 23 -20.50 -4.30 12.19
C ALA A 23 -21.99 -3.90 12.19
N ARG A 24 -22.75 -4.35 13.20
CA ARG A 24 -24.15 -3.97 13.39
C ARG A 24 -24.31 -2.48 13.70
N ALA A 25 -23.41 -1.91 14.50
CA ALA A 25 -23.43 -0.49 14.84
C ALA A 25 -23.08 0.41 13.63
N GLN A 26 -22.38 -0.12 12.63
CA GLN A 26 -22.07 0.56 11.37
C GLN A 26 -23.12 0.35 10.27
N GLY A 27 -24.22 -0.35 10.57
CA GLY A 27 -25.31 -0.57 9.61
C GLY A 27 -24.96 -1.53 8.47
N MET A 28 -24.01 -2.46 8.66
CA MET A 28 -23.69 -3.47 7.66
C MET A 28 -24.92 -4.36 7.36
N PRO A 29 -25.38 -4.47 6.10
CA PRO A 29 -26.45 -5.40 5.73
C PRO A 29 -26.09 -6.85 6.06
N ALA A 30 -27.05 -7.63 6.53
CA ALA A 30 -26.82 -8.99 7.03
C ALA A 30 -26.26 -9.94 5.95
N GLU A 31 -26.62 -9.73 4.69
CA GLU A 31 -26.20 -10.51 3.54
C GLU A 31 -24.84 -10.06 2.96
N LEU A 32 -24.37 -8.85 3.29
CA LEU A 32 -23.17 -8.29 2.70
C LEU A 32 -21.90 -9.13 2.98
N PRO A 33 -21.65 -9.69 4.18
CA PRO A 33 -20.50 -10.55 4.41
C PRO A 33 -20.42 -11.77 3.46
N ALA A 34 -21.56 -12.41 3.18
CA ALA A 34 -21.60 -13.54 2.25
C ALA A 34 -21.32 -13.11 0.81
N LYS A 35 -21.85 -11.94 0.40
CA LYS A 35 -21.57 -11.35 -0.91
C LYS A 35 -20.10 -10.94 -1.07
N ILE A 36 -19.49 -10.38 -0.01
CA ILE A 36 -18.06 -10.04 0.02
C ILE A 36 -17.21 -11.29 -0.20
N ASN A 37 -17.47 -12.37 0.54
CA ASN A 37 -16.72 -13.62 0.39
C ASN A 37 -16.85 -14.18 -1.03
N LYS A 38 -18.08 -14.19 -1.57
CA LYS A 38 -18.29 -14.61 -2.96
C LYS A 38 -17.52 -13.74 -3.96
N ALA A 39 -17.54 -12.41 -3.80
CA ALA A 39 -16.82 -11.51 -4.67
C ALA A 39 -15.29 -11.75 -4.60
N ILE A 40 -14.75 -11.99 -3.41
CA ILE A 40 -13.35 -12.39 -3.25
C ILE A 40 -13.07 -13.69 -4.00
N ASP A 41 -13.89 -14.73 -3.82
CA ASP A 41 -13.69 -16.03 -4.47
C ASP A 41 -13.69 -15.91 -6.00
N ASP A 42 -14.67 -15.20 -6.56
CA ASP A 42 -14.78 -14.97 -8.01
C ASP A 42 -13.57 -14.17 -8.54
N GLY A 43 -13.13 -13.14 -7.81
CA GLY A 43 -11.97 -12.33 -8.19
C GLY A 43 -10.64 -13.09 -8.09
N VAL A 44 -10.48 -13.97 -7.11
CA VAL A 44 -9.32 -14.86 -7.00
C VAL A 44 -9.26 -15.82 -8.18
N VAL A 45 -10.41 -16.42 -8.56
CA VAL A 45 -10.49 -17.30 -9.73
C VAL A 45 -10.05 -16.55 -10.99
N TRP A 46 -10.58 -15.34 -11.19
CA TRP A 46 -10.22 -14.49 -12.32
C TRP A 46 -8.72 -14.13 -12.33
N LEU A 47 -8.18 -13.67 -11.19
CA LEU A 47 -6.79 -13.23 -11.11
C LEU A 47 -5.82 -14.39 -11.36
N LYS A 48 -6.13 -15.60 -10.86
CA LYS A 48 -5.36 -16.81 -11.17
C LYS A 48 -5.37 -17.14 -12.66
N ALA A 49 -6.52 -17.03 -13.31
CA ALA A 49 -6.66 -17.27 -14.75
C ALA A 49 -5.91 -16.23 -15.61
N ARG A 50 -5.64 -15.04 -15.07
CA ARG A 50 -4.94 -13.95 -15.76
C ARG A 50 -3.42 -14.10 -15.81
N GLN A 51 -2.85 -15.06 -15.07
CA GLN A 51 -1.41 -15.37 -15.19
C GLN A 51 -1.09 -15.80 -16.62
N LYS A 52 -0.09 -15.18 -17.23
CA LYS A 52 0.25 -15.42 -18.63
C LYS A 52 0.75 -16.85 -18.85
N GLN A 53 0.30 -17.50 -19.92
CA GLN A 53 0.55 -18.92 -20.17
C GLN A 53 1.69 -19.18 -21.18
N ASP A 54 2.04 -18.18 -21.97
CA ASP A 54 3.02 -18.24 -23.05
C ASP A 54 3.79 -16.91 -23.19
N GLY A 55 4.74 -16.86 -24.12
CA GLY A 55 5.60 -15.71 -24.35
C GLY A 55 6.81 -15.62 -23.42
N ALA A 56 7.60 -14.55 -23.57
CA ALA A 56 8.76 -14.27 -22.73
C ALA A 56 8.37 -13.91 -21.29
N GLU A 57 7.11 -13.51 -21.12
CA GLU A 57 6.51 -13.11 -19.86
C GLU A 57 5.58 -14.17 -19.26
N LYS A 58 5.66 -15.41 -19.76
CA LYS A 58 4.98 -16.57 -19.20
C LYS A 58 5.18 -16.62 -17.68
N ASP A 59 4.12 -16.98 -16.95
CA ASP A 59 4.03 -17.04 -15.49
C ASP A 59 4.00 -15.68 -14.76
N SER A 60 4.02 -14.56 -15.49
CA SER A 60 3.85 -13.21 -14.94
C SER A 60 2.44 -12.67 -15.11
N TRP A 61 2.13 -11.56 -14.43
CA TRP A 61 0.93 -10.74 -14.67
C TRP A 61 1.24 -9.41 -15.37
N GLY A 62 2.52 -9.08 -15.56
CA GLY A 62 2.88 -7.78 -16.10
C GLY A 62 2.80 -7.68 -17.61
N THR A 63 3.04 -6.46 -18.08
CA THR A 63 3.03 -6.11 -19.49
C THR A 63 4.30 -5.33 -19.86
N GLY A 64 4.71 -5.45 -21.12
CA GLY A 64 5.79 -4.66 -21.70
C GLY A 64 5.37 -3.24 -22.08
N ASN A 65 4.07 -2.96 -22.12
CA ASN A 65 3.53 -1.65 -22.43
C ASN A 65 3.26 -0.86 -21.14
N ASN A 66 4.15 0.05 -20.80
CA ASN A 66 3.95 0.94 -19.66
C ASN A 66 3.90 2.42 -20.07
N PRO A 67 2.74 3.09 -19.98
CA PRO A 67 2.61 4.51 -20.28
C PRO A 67 3.04 5.45 -19.13
N LEU A 68 3.28 4.95 -17.91
CA LEU A 68 3.70 5.77 -16.76
C LEU A 68 5.16 6.23 -16.79
N TYR A 69 5.96 5.65 -17.68
CA TYR A 69 7.36 5.98 -17.80
C TYR A 69 7.68 6.64 -19.15
N PRO A 70 7.03 7.76 -19.53
CA PRO A 70 7.34 8.47 -20.77
C PRO A 70 8.74 9.12 -20.74
N GLY A 71 9.43 9.11 -19.59
CA GLY A 71 10.84 9.51 -19.46
C GLY A 71 11.82 8.51 -20.11
N PHE A 72 11.36 7.32 -20.49
CA PHE A 72 12.10 6.44 -21.38
C PHE A 72 11.75 6.82 -22.82
N ALA A 73 12.58 7.66 -23.44
CA ALA A 73 12.59 7.77 -24.89
C ALA A 73 13.07 6.42 -25.47
N GLY A 74 12.14 5.45 -25.60
CA GLY A 74 12.43 4.07 -26.01
C GLY A 74 11.28 3.09 -25.69
N ALA A 75 11.42 1.83 -26.13
CA ALA A 75 10.45 0.76 -25.84
C ALA A 75 10.12 0.71 -24.34
N GLY A 76 8.83 0.60 -24.01
CA GLY A 76 8.31 0.74 -22.64
C GLY A 76 9.07 -0.08 -21.61
N HIS A 77 9.22 0.46 -20.39
CA HIS A 77 9.83 -0.28 -19.30
C HIS A 77 8.88 -1.41 -18.89
N PRO A 78 9.29 -2.67 -19.06
CA PRO A 78 8.47 -3.77 -18.60
C PRO A 78 8.32 -3.71 -17.09
N ILE A 79 7.10 -3.87 -16.57
CA ILE A 79 6.80 -3.93 -15.13
C ILE A 79 6.41 -5.35 -14.70
N TYR A 80 7.07 -6.35 -15.30
CA TYR A 80 6.72 -7.74 -15.07
C TYR A 80 6.92 -8.15 -13.62
N ILE A 81 8.02 -7.74 -12.98
CA ILE A 81 8.32 -8.09 -11.60
C ILE A 81 7.34 -7.42 -10.65
N GLY A 82 7.15 -6.11 -10.75
CA GLY A 82 6.27 -5.37 -9.83
C GLY A 82 4.82 -5.83 -9.90
N THR A 83 4.30 -6.00 -11.12
CA THR A 83 2.93 -6.47 -11.32
C THR A 83 2.76 -7.91 -10.82
N THR A 84 3.75 -8.78 -11.07
CA THR A 84 3.71 -10.17 -10.57
C THR A 84 3.78 -10.22 -9.06
N ALA A 85 4.68 -9.47 -8.43
CA ALA A 85 4.76 -9.38 -6.97
C ALA A 85 3.45 -8.84 -6.37
N PHE A 86 2.80 -7.89 -7.04
CA PHE A 86 1.52 -7.33 -6.58
C PHE A 86 0.36 -8.33 -6.68
N ALA A 87 0.29 -9.08 -7.78
CA ALA A 87 -0.69 -10.15 -7.95
C ALA A 87 -0.47 -11.29 -6.94
N LEU A 88 0.79 -11.69 -6.72
CA LEU A 88 1.14 -12.69 -5.70
C LEU A 88 0.78 -12.22 -4.29
N TYR A 89 1.15 -10.99 -3.93
CA TYR A 89 0.75 -10.36 -2.67
C TYR A 89 -0.77 -10.42 -2.49
N THR A 90 -1.53 -10.01 -3.50
CA THR A 90 -3.00 -10.05 -3.48
C THR A 90 -3.56 -11.46 -3.27
N LEU A 91 -3.06 -12.45 -4.03
CA LEU A 91 -3.53 -13.83 -3.92
C LEU A 91 -3.24 -14.41 -2.52
N LEU A 92 -2.05 -14.15 -1.97
CA LEU A 92 -1.67 -14.59 -0.63
C LEU A 92 -2.55 -13.95 0.45
N GLU A 93 -2.82 -12.65 0.35
CA GLU A 93 -3.75 -11.93 1.24
C GLU A 93 -5.20 -12.42 1.08
N CYS A 94 -5.56 -12.99 -0.07
CA CYS A 94 -6.84 -13.64 -0.31
C CYS A 94 -6.88 -15.12 0.14
N ASP A 95 -5.96 -15.54 1.02
CA ASP A 95 -5.85 -16.91 1.55
C ASP A 95 -5.56 -17.99 0.49
N VAL A 96 -5.03 -17.64 -0.69
CA VAL A 96 -4.55 -18.64 -1.66
C VAL A 96 -3.34 -19.36 -1.07
N ASP A 97 -3.32 -20.69 -1.19
CA ASP A 97 -2.25 -21.52 -0.65
C ASP A 97 -0.88 -21.08 -1.20
N PRO A 98 0.14 -20.85 -0.36
CA PRO A 98 1.49 -20.49 -0.81
C PRO A 98 2.16 -21.58 -1.69
N GLU A 99 1.60 -22.79 -1.72
CA GLU A 99 2.01 -23.90 -2.60
C GLU A 99 1.09 -24.08 -3.81
N ASP A 100 0.08 -23.21 -4.01
CA ASP A 100 -0.76 -23.21 -5.20
C ASP A 100 0.13 -23.06 -6.46
N PRO A 101 -0.10 -23.85 -7.53
CA PRO A 101 0.73 -23.79 -8.72
C PRO A 101 0.87 -22.38 -9.32
N VAL A 102 -0.15 -21.53 -9.20
CA VAL A 102 -0.10 -20.14 -9.69
C VAL A 102 0.89 -19.29 -8.87
N ILE A 103 0.91 -19.47 -7.54
CA ILE A 103 1.87 -18.81 -6.65
C ILE A 103 3.29 -19.28 -6.96
N VAL A 104 3.50 -20.60 -7.02
CA VAL A 104 4.83 -21.19 -7.28
C VAL A 104 5.40 -20.71 -8.60
N ARG A 105 4.62 -20.75 -9.68
CA ARG A 105 5.09 -20.27 -11.00
C ARG A 105 5.40 -18.78 -11.01
N GLY A 106 4.61 -17.95 -10.31
CA GLY A 106 4.88 -16.52 -10.21
C GLY A 106 6.15 -16.21 -9.41
N LEU A 107 6.40 -16.93 -8.32
CA LEU A 107 7.65 -16.81 -7.56
C LEU A 107 8.85 -17.26 -8.42
N ASP A 108 8.73 -18.38 -9.13
CA ASP A 108 9.76 -18.85 -10.07
C ASP A 108 10.06 -17.81 -11.15
N TYR A 109 9.03 -17.11 -11.65
CA TYR A 109 9.21 -16.02 -12.60
C TYR A 109 10.05 -14.90 -12.00
N ILE A 110 9.75 -14.46 -10.76
CA ILE A 110 10.55 -13.44 -10.07
C ILE A 110 11.97 -13.94 -9.85
N THR A 111 12.17 -15.17 -9.37
CA THR A 111 13.50 -15.77 -9.15
C THR A 111 14.37 -15.75 -10.41
N LYS A 112 13.79 -16.03 -11.57
CA LYS A 112 14.50 -16.06 -12.86
C LYS A 112 14.84 -14.67 -13.40
N ASN A 113 14.00 -13.66 -13.13
CA ASN A 113 14.05 -12.38 -13.84
C ASN A 113 14.42 -11.16 -12.98
N LEU A 114 14.38 -11.28 -11.65
CA LEU A 114 14.74 -10.21 -10.73
C LEU A 114 16.24 -9.91 -10.80
N ASP A 115 16.60 -8.64 -11.00
CA ASP A 115 17.98 -8.20 -10.82
C ASP A 115 18.37 -8.21 -9.33
N LYS A 116 19.05 -9.28 -8.92
CA LYS A 116 19.52 -9.49 -7.55
C LYS A 116 20.68 -8.55 -7.15
N SER A 117 21.17 -7.68 -8.05
CA SER A 117 22.16 -6.66 -7.72
C SER A 117 21.58 -5.53 -6.86
N PHE A 118 20.29 -5.23 -7.03
CA PHE A 118 19.64 -4.05 -6.43
C PHE A 118 20.48 -2.77 -6.60
N SER A 119 21.14 -2.64 -7.75
CA SER A 119 22.10 -1.55 -7.98
C SER A 119 21.40 -0.20 -8.04
N VAL A 120 21.91 0.75 -7.25
CA VAL A 120 21.57 2.17 -7.36
C VAL A 120 22.39 2.89 -8.44
N ALA A 121 23.49 2.27 -8.89
CA ALA A 121 24.39 2.80 -9.90
C ALA A 121 23.92 2.34 -11.29
N GLY A 122 23.26 3.26 -12.01
CA GLY A 122 23.00 3.12 -13.45
C GLY A 122 21.90 2.13 -13.80
N ALA A 123 20.65 2.47 -13.51
CA ALA A 123 19.53 1.80 -14.19
C ALA A 123 19.64 2.03 -15.72
N LYS A 124 20.14 1.02 -16.43
CA LYS A 124 20.17 0.95 -17.90
C LYS A 124 18.76 0.67 -18.40
N VAL A 125 18.20 1.63 -19.11
CA VAL A 125 16.93 1.51 -19.82
C VAL A 125 17.10 0.55 -21.00
N GLY A 126 16.36 -0.55 -21.00
CA GLY A 126 16.22 -1.43 -22.16
C GLY A 126 17.24 -2.56 -22.27
N GLY A 127 16.71 -3.77 -22.47
CA GLY A 127 17.45 -4.99 -22.73
C GLY A 127 16.73 -6.19 -22.14
N ALA A 128 16.68 -7.31 -22.86
CA ALA A 128 16.13 -8.59 -22.37
C ALA A 128 17.00 -9.26 -21.27
N GLY A 129 17.83 -8.48 -20.57
CA GLY A 129 18.64 -8.91 -19.43
C GLY A 129 18.12 -8.30 -18.13
N ASN A 130 18.54 -8.87 -16.99
CA ASN A 130 18.20 -8.51 -15.60
C ASN A 130 17.36 -7.23 -15.46
N MET A 131 16.07 -7.42 -15.20
CA MET A 131 15.08 -6.34 -15.12
C MET A 131 15.36 -5.51 -13.87
N GLN A 132 15.65 -4.22 -14.05
CA GLN A 132 16.01 -3.34 -12.95
C GLN A 132 14.81 -3.09 -12.05
N VAL A 133 15.08 -3.09 -10.75
CA VAL A 133 14.08 -2.81 -9.73
C VAL A 133 13.79 -1.32 -9.61
N THR A 134 12.52 -0.98 -9.50
CA THR A 134 12.00 0.35 -9.18
C THR A 134 11.65 0.44 -7.70
N CYS A 135 11.44 1.67 -7.19
CA CYS A 135 11.01 1.83 -5.79
C CYS A 135 9.65 1.18 -5.52
N TYR A 136 8.74 1.23 -6.51
CA TYR A 136 7.44 0.58 -6.42
C TYR A 136 7.60 -0.94 -6.34
N GLU A 137 8.44 -1.52 -7.21
CA GLU A 137 8.77 -2.94 -7.19
C GLU A 137 9.38 -3.39 -5.88
N CYS A 138 10.37 -2.67 -5.35
CA CYS A 138 10.97 -3.01 -4.07
C CYS A 138 9.95 -2.95 -2.92
N GLY A 139 9.09 -1.93 -2.90
CA GLY A 139 8.06 -1.80 -1.87
C GLY A 139 7.05 -2.95 -1.90
N VAL A 140 6.55 -3.29 -3.09
CA VAL A 140 5.61 -4.40 -3.29
C VAL A 140 6.27 -5.76 -3.05
N LEU A 141 7.53 -5.95 -3.47
CA LEU A 141 8.27 -7.19 -3.23
C LEU A 141 8.41 -7.47 -1.73
N LEU A 142 8.69 -6.45 -0.92
CA LEU A 142 8.76 -6.59 0.54
C LEU A 142 7.41 -6.97 1.16
N MET A 143 6.31 -6.37 0.70
CA MET A 143 4.95 -6.75 1.14
C MET A 143 4.61 -8.20 0.73
N MET A 144 4.93 -8.58 -0.50
CA MET A 144 4.70 -9.95 -1.01
C MET A 144 5.47 -10.99 -0.20
N ILE A 145 6.76 -10.74 0.08
CA ILE A 145 7.58 -11.65 0.89
C ILE A 145 6.97 -11.81 2.28
N GLU A 146 6.56 -10.71 2.93
CA GLU A 146 5.89 -10.78 4.24
C GLU A 146 4.65 -11.69 4.16
N SER A 147 3.73 -11.42 3.23
CA SER A 147 2.50 -12.20 3.06
C SER A 147 2.75 -13.68 2.74
N TYR A 148 3.84 -14.00 2.04
CA TYR A 148 4.21 -15.37 1.72
C TYR A 148 4.57 -16.18 2.97
N TYR A 149 5.38 -15.61 3.87
CA TYR A 149 5.73 -16.27 5.14
C TYR A 149 4.55 -16.30 6.10
N ASP A 150 3.68 -15.31 6.04
CA ASP A 150 2.43 -15.26 6.81
C ASP A 150 1.50 -16.39 6.40
N ALA A 151 1.24 -16.53 5.11
CA ALA A 151 0.41 -17.60 4.56
C ALA A 151 0.97 -19.00 4.91
N LYS A 152 2.29 -19.18 4.86
CA LYS A 152 2.95 -20.43 5.29
C LYS A 152 2.72 -20.73 6.77
N TRP A 153 2.89 -19.72 7.62
CA TRP A 153 2.66 -19.88 9.05
C TRP A 153 1.18 -20.19 9.32
N GLU A 154 0.26 -19.44 8.74
CA GLU A 154 -1.18 -19.68 8.92
C GLU A 154 -1.60 -21.07 8.45
N LYS A 155 -1.11 -21.52 7.29
CA LYS A 155 -1.30 -22.90 6.81
C LYS A 155 -0.83 -23.92 7.85
N SER A 156 0.36 -23.72 8.43
CA SER A 156 0.91 -24.62 9.44
C SER A 156 0.08 -24.66 10.73
N ILE A 157 -0.52 -23.53 11.13
CA ILE A 157 -1.40 -23.45 12.30
C ILE A 157 -2.75 -24.09 12.02
N ARG A 158 -3.34 -23.82 10.85
CA ARG A 158 -4.60 -24.44 10.41
C ARG A 158 -4.46 -25.97 10.28
N ALA A 159 -3.31 -26.47 9.82
CA ALA A 159 -3.00 -27.91 9.79
C ALA A 159 -2.97 -28.56 11.18
N GLN A 160 -2.67 -27.79 12.24
CA GLN A 160 -2.78 -28.21 13.63
C GLN A 160 -4.20 -28.07 14.21
N LYS A 161 -5.20 -27.73 13.38
CA LYS A 161 -6.58 -27.43 13.78
C LYS A 161 -6.69 -26.27 14.78
N LYS A 162 -5.76 -25.32 14.71
CA LYS A 162 -5.73 -24.11 15.53
C LYS A 162 -6.18 -22.90 14.70
N ASP A 163 -6.64 -21.86 15.40
CA ASP A 163 -7.00 -20.58 14.81
C ASP A 163 -5.78 -19.65 14.83
N PRO A 164 -5.19 -19.30 13.66
CA PRO A 164 -4.05 -18.38 13.59
C PRO A 164 -4.27 -17.07 14.34
N LYS A 165 -5.50 -16.57 14.42
CA LYS A 165 -5.82 -15.30 15.09
C LYS A 165 -5.62 -15.35 16.61
N LYS A 166 -5.57 -16.55 17.20
CA LYS A 166 -5.36 -16.78 18.63
C LYS A 166 -3.92 -17.15 18.96
N GLU A 167 -3.09 -17.37 17.95
CA GLU A 167 -1.73 -17.83 18.12
C GLU A 167 -0.73 -16.67 18.04
N LYS A 168 0.32 -16.73 18.86
CA LYS A 168 1.40 -15.76 18.77
C LYS A 168 2.30 -16.11 17.59
N LYS A 169 2.32 -15.24 16.59
CA LYS A 169 3.18 -15.39 15.42
C LYS A 169 4.67 -15.34 15.80
N PRO A 170 5.50 -16.32 15.36
CA PRO A 170 6.92 -16.31 15.60
C PRO A 170 7.62 -15.23 14.76
N ALA A 171 8.88 -14.94 15.10
CA ALA A 171 9.73 -14.13 14.22
C ALA A 171 9.90 -14.84 12.86
N VAL A 172 9.79 -14.06 11.78
CA VAL A 172 9.93 -14.58 10.43
C VAL A 172 11.37 -15.06 10.22
N LYS A 173 11.52 -16.29 9.72
CA LYS A 173 12.80 -16.83 9.29
C LYS A 173 12.80 -16.95 7.77
N LEU A 174 13.37 -15.95 7.11
CA LEU A 174 13.53 -15.94 5.67
C LEU A 174 14.51 -17.05 5.23
N ASP A 175 14.25 -17.64 4.07
CA ASP A 175 15.27 -18.43 3.38
C ASP A 175 16.31 -17.50 2.74
N ALA A 176 17.43 -18.07 2.29
CA ALA A 176 18.56 -17.30 1.79
C ALA A 176 18.22 -16.43 0.57
N GLU A 177 17.30 -16.89 -0.28
CA GLU A 177 16.89 -16.16 -1.47
C GLU A 177 16.03 -14.95 -1.10
N HIS A 178 14.96 -15.16 -0.33
CA HIS A 178 14.10 -14.06 0.13
C HIS A 178 14.81 -13.09 1.06
N GLU A 179 15.77 -13.57 1.88
CA GLU A 179 16.61 -12.70 2.69
C GLU A 179 17.49 -11.78 1.81
N THR A 180 18.04 -12.33 0.71
CA THR A 180 18.81 -11.54 -0.27
C THR A 180 17.92 -10.49 -0.93
N TRP A 181 16.72 -10.86 -1.36
CA TRP A 181 15.79 -9.93 -2.00
C TRP A 181 15.35 -8.83 -1.06
N ALA A 182 14.95 -9.18 0.17
CA ALA A 182 14.43 -8.23 1.12
C ALA A 182 15.51 -7.24 1.58
N LYS A 183 16.74 -7.72 1.86
CA LYS A 183 17.87 -6.82 2.18
C LYS A 183 18.25 -5.93 1.00
N GLY A 184 18.25 -6.47 -0.21
CA GLY A 184 18.51 -5.72 -1.44
C GLY A 184 17.48 -4.62 -1.65
N ALA A 185 16.19 -4.94 -1.52
CA ALA A 185 15.09 -3.98 -1.64
C ALA A 185 15.15 -2.88 -0.58
N VAL A 186 15.45 -3.21 0.68
CA VAL A 186 15.66 -2.21 1.75
C VAL A 186 16.84 -1.30 1.41
N SER A 187 17.96 -1.87 0.97
CA SER A 187 19.14 -1.09 0.60
C SER A 187 18.87 -0.18 -0.60
N PHE A 188 18.13 -0.67 -1.59
CA PHE A 188 17.74 0.10 -2.76
C PHE A 188 16.84 1.27 -2.37
N LEU A 189 15.77 1.02 -1.61
CA LEU A 189 14.87 2.07 -1.14
C LEU A 189 15.61 3.12 -0.30
N ALA A 190 16.45 2.70 0.64
CA ALA A 190 17.25 3.65 1.44
C ALA A 190 18.23 4.46 0.58
N GLY A 191 18.85 3.84 -0.43
CA GLY A 191 19.82 4.47 -1.33
C GLY A 191 19.20 5.33 -2.44
N THR A 192 17.90 5.20 -2.69
CA THR A 192 17.17 5.94 -3.73
C THR A 192 16.21 6.99 -3.18
N GLN A 193 16.13 7.13 -1.85
CA GLN A 193 15.39 8.23 -1.23
C GLN A 193 15.94 9.57 -1.74
N SER A 194 15.05 10.43 -2.23
CA SER A 194 15.43 11.75 -2.76
C SER A 194 15.97 12.64 -1.64
N ARG A 195 16.69 13.71 -2.01
CA ARG A 195 17.23 14.66 -1.04
C ARG A 195 16.11 15.27 -0.16
N PRO A 196 14.94 15.66 -0.70
CA PRO A 196 13.83 16.10 0.14
C PRO A 196 13.32 15.01 1.10
N GLY A 197 13.33 13.74 0.68
CA GLY A 197 12.94 12.60 1.52
C GLY A 197 11.88 11.67 0.96
N GLY A 198 11.36 11.95 -0.23
CA GLY A 198 10.39 11.09 -0.91
C GLY A 198 11.04 10.08 -1.84
N TRP A 199 10.20 9.35 -2.57
CA TRP A 199 10.63 8.43 -3.63
C TRP A 199 9.92 8.73 -4.92
N ARG A 200 10.60 8.39 -6.02
CA ARG A 200 10.04 8.26 -7.36
C ARG A 200 10.29 6.83 -7.84
N TYR A 201 9.91 6.51 -9.07
CA TYR A 201 10.02 5.16 -9.60
C TYR A 201 11.48 4.67 -9.77
N GLY A 202 12.46 5.55 -9.94
CA GLY A 202 13.87 5.18 -10.09
C GLY A 202 14.80 5.99 -9.18
N PRO A 203 16.11 5.72 -9.21
CA PRO A 203 17.10 6.48 -8.46
C PRO A 203 17.03 7.99 -8.73
N PRO A 204 17.47 8.87 -7.80
CA PRO A 204 17.41 10.32 -7.98
C PRO A 204 18.12 10.87 -9.23
N ALA A 205 19.10 10.13 -9.77
CA ALA A 205 19.80 10.47 -11.01
C ALA A 205 18.99 10.20 -12.29
N PHE A 206 17.77 9.66 -12.18
CA PHE A 206 16.92 9.35 -13.33
C PHE A 206 16.17 10.60 -13.80
N PRO A 207 16.14 10.87 -15.13
CA PRO A 207 15.35 11.96 -15.67
C PRO A 207 13.87 11.76 -15.34
N SER A 208 13.33 12.63 -14.50
CA SER A 208 11.89 12.68 -14.28
C SER A 208 11.24 13.40 -15.46
N PRO A 209 10.26 12.80 -16.16
CA PRO A 209 9.57 13.45 -17.27
C PRO A 209 8.87 14.76 -16.87
N HIS A 210 8.75 15.04 -15.57
CA HIS A 210 8.13 16.25 -15.02
C HIS A 210 9.07 17.06 -14.12
N GLY A 211 10.37 16.77 -14.13
CA GLY A 211 11.39 17.53 -13.37
C GLY A 211 11.34 17.37 -11.85
N VAL A 212 10.66 16.34 -11.33
CA VAL A 212 10.51 16.07 -9.89
C VAL A 212 11.10 14.71 -9.49
N ASP A 213 11.83 14.66 -8.39
CA ASP A 213 12.53 13.47 -7.89
C ASP A 213 11.73 12.65 -6.87
N GLN A 214 10.45 13.01 -6.66
CA GLN A 214 9.56 12.35 -5.71
C GLN A 214 8.08 12.51 -6.08
N ASP A 215 7.25 11.59 -5.62
CA ASP A 215 5.79 11.68 -5.65
C ASP A 215 5.12 11.01 -4.45
N THR A 216 3.85 11.34 -4.21
CA THR A 216 3.08 10.87 -3.05
C THR A 216 2.81 9.36 -3.07
N SER A 217 2.60 8.76 -4.26
CA SER A 217 2.25 7.33 -4.39
C SER A 217 3.46 6.43 -4.14
N SER A 218 4.57 6.69 -4.85
CA SER A 218 5.85 5.98 -4.70
C SER A 218 6.37 6.08 -3.27
N THR A 219 6.23 7.25 -2.64
CA THR A 219 6.62 7.44 -1.24
C THR A 219 5.81 6.55 -0.29
N GLN A 220 4.49 6.46 -0.47
CA GLN A 220 3.64 5.58 0.34
C GLN A 220 4.04 4.11 0.18
N ILE A 221 4.24 3.64 -1.06
CA ILE A 221 4.59 2.24 -1.33
C ILE A 221 5.98 1.88 -0.78
N ALA A 222 6.95 2.77 -0.90
CA ALA A 222 8.26 2.59 -0.26
C ALA A 222 8.12 2.45 1.26
N LEU A 223 7.35 3.32 1.91
CA LEU A 223 7.12 3.27 3.35
C LEU A 223 6.41 1.98 3.78
N LEU A 224 5.39 1.53 3.03
CA LEU A 224 4.70 0.27 3.31
C LEU A 224 5.65 -0.93 3.24
N GLY A 225 6.46 -1.03 2.18
CA GLY A 225 7.46 -2.09 2.06
C GLY A 225 8.53 -2.05 3.15
N LEU A 226 9.01 -0.85 3.53
CA LEU A 226 9.96 -0.70 4.63
C LEU A 226 9.37 -1.14 5.97
N VAL A 227 8.08 -0.90 6.22
CA VAL A 227 7.40 -1.43 7.42
C VAL A 227 7.30 -2.94 7.38
N SER A 228 6.97 -3.54 6.22
CA SER A 228 7.03 -5.00 6.04
C SER A 228 8.41 -5.56 6.35
N ALA A 229 9.48 -4.89 5.90
CA ALA A 229 10.85 -5.27 6.23
C ALA A 229 11.11 -5.26 7.74
N VAL A 230 10.67 -4.22 8.45
CA VAL A 230 10.79 -4.13 9.92
C VAL A 230 10.02 -5.27 10.61
N ARG A 231 8.80 -5.60 10.15
CA ARG A 231 8.00 -6.72 10.70
C ARG A 231 8.65 -8.09 10.45
N MET A 232 9.36 -8.24 9.33
CA MET A 232 10.19 -9.40 9.04
C MET A 232 11.53 -9.42 9.82
N GLY A 233 11.79 -8.42 10.68
CA GLY A 233 12.98 -8.35 11.53
C GLY A 233 14.21 -7.72 10.87
N LEU A 234 14.07 -7.15 9.68
CA LEU A 234 15.16 -6.43 9.01
C LEU A 234 15.37 -5.06 9.64
N GLN A 235 16.60 -4.58 9.58
CA GLN A 235 16.96 -3.25 10.08
C GLN A 235 16.73 -2.20 9.01
N VAL A 236 15.98 -1.15 9.35
CA VAL A 236 15.80 0.05 8.53
C VAL A 236 16.28 1.25 9.36
N ASP A 237 17.14 2.10 8.80
CA ASP A 237 17.62 3.28 9.52
C ASP A 237 16.45 4.24 9.77
N SER A 238 16.23 4.62 11.03
CA SER A 238 15.22 5.60 11.44
C SER A 238 15.30 6.94 10.70
N LYS A 239 16.49 7.31 10.18
CA LYS A 239 16.66 8.50 9.34
C LYS A 239 15.85 8.43 8.05
N VAL A 240 15.62 7.24 7.50
CA VAL A 240 14.79 7.06 6.30
C VAL A 240 13.36 7.53 6.57
N PHE A 241 12.77 7.11 7.69
CA PHE A 241 11.45 7.55 8.13
C PHE A 241 11.43 9.04 8.52
N HIS A 242 12.49 9.52 9.18
CA HIS A 242 12.60 10.94 9.54
C HIS A 242 12.61 11.85 8.32
N THR A 243 13.41 11.54 7.30
CA THR A 243 13.46 12.39 6.09
C THR A 243 12.14 12.32 5.34
N ALA A 244 11.51 11.15 5.28
CA ALA A 244 10.19 10.98 4.66
C ALA A 244 9.09 11.81 5.33
N VAL A 245 9.15 12.03 6.65
CA VAL A 245 8.12 12.83 7.34
C VAL A 245 8.15 14.29 6.95
N ILE A 246 9.34 14.83 6.71
CA ILE A 246 9.52 16.23 6.31
C ILE A 246 8.89 16.45 4.94
N THR A 247 9.28 15.65 3.94
CA THR A 247 8.64 15.67 2.60
C THR A 247 7.13 15.50 2.69
N THR A 248 6.64 14.51 3.45
CA THR A 248 5.21 14.20 3.49
C THR A 248 4.41 15.39 4.04
N LEU A 249 4.91 16.06 5.08
CA LEU A 249 4.29 17.27 5.63
C LEU A 249 4.40 18.47 4.67
N GLU A 250 5.53 18.62 3.97
CA GLU A 250 5.76 19.73 3.05
C GLU A 250 4.90 19.64 1.79
N ASN A 251 4.62 18.42 1.32
CA ASN A 251 3.78 18.14 0.16
C ASN A 251 2.28 18.20 0.44
N GLN A 252 1.87 18.30 1.71
CA GLN A 252 0.48 18.59 2.04
C GLN A 252 0.13 20.01 1.57
N ALA A 253 -1.10 20.20 1.07
CA ALA A 253 -1.61 21.53 0.71
C ALA A 253 -1.34 22.53 1.84
N LYS A 254 -0.88 23.74 1.48
CA LYS A 254 -0.50 24.78 2.46
C LYS A 254 -1.71 25.34 3.21
N ASP A 255 -2.87 25.36 2.54
CA ASP A 255 -4.13 25.80 3.10
C ASP A 255 -5.29 24.92 2.61
N GLY A 256 -6.46 25.11 3.21
CA GLY A 256 -7.69 24.41 2.87
C GLY A 256 -8.87 25.06 3.60
N PRO A 257 -10.12 24.87 3.11
CA PRO A 257 -11.28 25.39 3.81
C PRO A 257 -11.36 24.80 5.23
N PRO A 258 -11.98 25.52 6.18
CA PRO A 258 -12.23 24.98 7.50
C PRO A 258 -13.04 23.69 7.38
N ALA A 259 -12.66 22.68 8.16
CA ALA A 259 -13.47 21.49 8.28
C ALA A 259 -14.82 21.84 8.94
N LYS A 260 -15.83 21.02 8.68
CA LYS A 260 -17.08 21.08 9.44
C LYS A 260 -16.97 20.05 10.55
N ALA A 261 -17.07 20.49 11.80
CA ALA A 261 -17.00 19.61 12.94
C ALA A 261 -18.05 18.50 12.81
N LYS A 262 -17.60 17.27 12.96
CA LYS A 262 -18.46 16.09 12.98
C LYS A 262 -18.02 15.22 14.16
N PRO A 263 -18.97 14.80 15.01
CA PRO A 263 -18.65 13.85 16.07
C PRO A 263 -18.12 12.56 15.45
N ALA A 264 -17.28 11.86 16.21
CA ALA A 264 -16.80 10.55 15.81
C ALA A 264 -18.01 9.63 15.61
N GLY A 265 -18.07 8.95 14.45
CA GLY A 265 -18.92 7.78 14.31
C GLY A 265 -18.44 6.66 15.25
N VAL A 266 -19.20 5.57 15.34
CA VAL A 266 -18.77 4.38 16.09
C VAL A 266 -17.40 3.93 15.61
N GLY A 267 -16.44 3.86 16.54
CA GLY A 267 -15.04 3.51 16.27
C GLY A 267 -14.27 4.49 15.37
N GLY A 268 -14.81 5.68 15.09
CA GLY A 268 -14.14 6.72 14.31
C GLY A 268 -13.38 7.74 15.16
N THR A 269 -12.94 8.80 14.50
CA THR A 269 -12.32 9.96 15.16
C THR A 269 -13.04 11.26 14.80
N MET A 270 -13.01 12.22 15.72
CA MET A 270 -13.65 13.52 15.55
C MET A 270 -12.83 14.42 14.63
N VAL A 271 -13.48 14.95 13.59
CA VAL A 271 -13.00 16.11 12.83
C VAL A 271 -13.53 17.37 13.52
N MET A 272 -12.67 18.36 13.76
CA MET A 272 -13.00 19.59 14.49
C MET A 272 -12.97 20.79 13.55
N ASP A 273 -13.70 21.86 13.86
CA ASP A 273 -13.70 23.11 13.07
C ASP A 273 -12.31 23.79 13.02
N THR A 274 -11.41 23.42 13.93
CA THR A 274 -10.01 23.88 13.93
C THR A 274 -9.13 23.16 12.90
N ASP A 275 -9.60 22.04 12.34
CA ASP A 275 -8.90 21.38 11.24
C ASP A 275 -9.13 22.13 9.93
N LYS A 276 -8.16 21.98 9.03
CA LYS A 276 -8.29 22.47 7.66
C LYS A 276 -8.33 21.27 6.73
N CYS A 277 -9.22 21.29 5.74
CA CYS A 277 -9.27 20.26 4.71
C CYS A 277 -8.04 20.39 3.78
N ARG A 278 -6.87 19.91 4.22
CA ARG A 278 -5.61 19.98 3.46
C ARG A 278 -5.25 18.58 2.95
N GLY A 279 -5.43 18.40 1.64
CA GLY A 279 -5.14 17.15 0.95
C GLY A 279 -3.70 17.06 0.45
N TRP A 280 -3.42 16.00 -0.30
CA TRP A 280 -2.19 15.81 -1.06
C TRP A 280 -2.48 15.67 -2.55
N SER A 281 -1.60 16.23 -3.36
CA SER A 281 -1.56 16.00 -4.80
C SER A 281 -0.53 14.92 -5.15
N TYR A 282 -0.43 14.56 -6.44
CA TYR A 282 0.52 13.54 -6.87
C TYR A 282 1.95 14.07 -6.82
N THR A 283 2.21 15.22 -7.46
CA THR A 283 3.50 15.92 -7.45
C THR A 283 3.27 17.43 -7.31
N PRO A 284 3.30 18.01 -6.09
CA PRO A 284 2.92 19.41 -5.87
C PRO A 284 3.88 20.43 -6.51
N ASN A 285 5.10 20.01 -6.82
CA ASN A 285 6.15 20.87 -7.41
C ASN A 285 6.44 20.56 -8.88
N SER A 286 5.59 19.76 -9.56
CA SER A 286 5.79 19.48 -10.98
C SER A 286 5.31 20.61 -11.88
N GLY A 287 5.69 20.59 -13.16
CA GLY A 287 5.17 21.53 -14.15
C GLY A 287 3.76 21.21 -14.67
N ASP A 288 3.15 20.06 -14.29
CA ASP A 288 1.83 19.66 -14.76
C ASP A 288 0.74 20.05 -13.75
N PRO A 289 -0.17 20.99 -14.09
CA PRO A 289 -1.25 21.40 -13.18
C PRO A 289 -2.13 20.23 -12.72
N LYS A 290 -2.30 19.17 -13.52
CA LYS A 290 -3.12 18.02 -13.15
C LYS A 290 -2.52 17.26 -11.97
N ASP A 291 -1.20 17.20 -11.87
CA ASP A 291 -0.49 16.51 -10.81
C ASP A 291 -0.40 17.33 -9.52
N GLN A 292 -0.72 18.63 -9.59
CA GLN A 292 -0.78 19.53 -8.43
C GLN A 292 -2.16 19.56 -7.75
N ILE A 293 -3.19 18.96 -8.37
CA ILE A 293 -4.53 18.88 -7.79
C ILE A 293 -4.55 17.84 -6.67
N CYS A 294 -5.09 18.22 -5.51
CA CYS A 294 -5.32 17.27 -4.42
C CYS A 294 -6.38 16.24 -4.84
N SER A 295 -6.09 14.96 -4.59
CA SER A 295 -7.04 13.87 -4.89
C SER A 295 -7.24 12.94 -3.71
N GLY A 296 -8.30 12.13 -3.73
CA GLY A 296 -8.61 11.15 -2.70
C GLY A 296 -7.50 10.14 -2.53
N GLY A 297 -7.06 9.53 -3.64
CA GLY A 297 -5.97 8.55 -3.61
C GLY A 297 -4.70 9.12 -3.00
N MET A 298 -4.28 10.32 -3.42
CA MET A 298 -3.06 10.93 -2.90
C MET A 298 -3.20 11.41 -1.45
N THR A 299 -4.36 11.92 -1.07
CA THR A 299 -4.64 12.32 0.32
C THR A 299 -4.63 11.11 1.25
N ALA A 300 -5.26 10.00 0.85
CA ALA A 300 -5.18 8.75 1.59
C ALA A 300 -3.71 8.29 1.73
N SER A 301 -2.92 8.38 0.66
CA SER A 301 -1.49 8.04 0.66
C SER A 301 -0.65 8.93 1.59
N GLY A 302 -0.88 10.23 1.63
CA GLY A 302 -0.25 11.15 2.57
C GLY A 302 -0.59 10.82 4.03
N VAL A 303 -1.87 10.59 4.33
CA VAL A 303 -2.34 10.19 5.67
C VAL A 303 -1.71 8.86 6.10
N CYS A 304 -1.73 7.85 5.23
CA CYS A 304 -1.10 6.55 5.51
C CYS A 304 0.39 6.70 5.83
N SER A 305 1.10 7.50 5.02
CA SER A 305 2.53 7.75 5.19
C SER A 305 2.82 8.37 6.56
N LEU A 306 2.04 9.38 6.97
CA LEU A 306 2.19 10.00 8.29
C LEU A 306 1.89 9.03 9.45
N ILE A 307 0.88 8.16 9.32
CA ILE A 307 0.55 7.16 10.35
C ILE A 307 1.68 6.12 10.49
N ILE A 308 2.18 5.61 9.35
CA ILE A 308 3.32 4.68 9.31
C ILE A 308 4.53 5.30 10.01
N ILE A 309 4.90 6.51 9.62
CA ILE A 309 6.04 7.22 10.20
C ILE A 309 5.83 7.44 11.69
N LYS A 310 4.64 7.90 12.13
CA LYS A 310 4.30 8.07 13.55
C LYS A 310 4.54 6.79 14.35
N SER A 311 4.17 5.64 13.79
CA SER A 311 4.44 4.34 14.40
C SER A 311 5.94 4.03 14.47
N GLN A 312 6.63 4.08 13.33
CA GLN A 312 8.05 3.67 13.22
C GLN A 312 8.99 4.59 14.00
N MET A 313 8.62 5.85 14.19
CA MET A 313 9.43 6.84 14.89
C MET A 313 9.07 7.01 16.37
N LYS A 314 8.12 6.22 16.91
CA LYS A 314 7.72 6.31 18.31
C LYS A 314 8.92 6.10 19.24
N GLY A 315 9.17 7.11 20.10
CA GLY A 315 10.30 7.08 21.05
C GLY A 315 11.67 7.42 20.43
N ASN A 316 11.74 7.73 19.14
CA ASN A 316 12.97 8.19 18.49
C ASN A 316 13.25 9.65 18.86
N ALA A 317 14.51 9.98 19.18
CA ALA A 317 14.90 11.34 19.55
C ALA A 317 14.70 12.38 18.43
N LEU A 318 14.73 11.96 17.16
CA LEU A 318 14.44 12.80 16.01
C LEU A 318 12.94 13.14 15.89
N PHE A 319 12.07 12.37 16.55
CA PHE A 319 10.62 12.58 16.57
C PHE A 319 10.19 13.33 17.82
N ASN A 320 10.62 14.59 17.91
CA ASN A 320 10.31 15.45 19.06
C ASN A 320 8.82 15.84 19.12
N LYS A 321 8.41 16.49 20.23
CA LYS A 321 7.01 16.88 20.47
C LYS A 321 6.44 17.79 19.38
N GLU A 322 7.25 18.69 18.83
CA GLU A 322 6.81 19.63 17.80
C GLU A 322 6.52 18.91 16.49
N LEU A 323 7.43 18.03 16.05
CA LEU A 323 7.23 17.20 14.87
C LEU A 323 6.05 16.25 15.05
N ALA A 324 5.89 15.65 16.23
CA ALA A 324 4.74 14.81 16.54
C ALA A 324 3.41 15.57 16.43
N ALA A 325 3.35 16.81 16.93
CA ALA A 325 2.17 17.67 16.80
C ALA A 325 1.88 18.05 15.35
N ARG A 326 2.91 18.35 14.54
CA ARG A 326 2.76 18.62 13.10
C ARG A 326 2.24 17.41 12.34
N VAL A 327 2.75 16.21 12.65
CA VAL A 327 2.27 14.95 12.08
C VAL A 327 0.82 14.69 12.42
N GLU A 328 0.46 14.87 13.69
CA GLU A 328 -0.92 14.69 14.14
C GLU A 328 -1.87 15.66 13.45
N LYS A 329 -1.49 16.95 13.37
CA LYS A 329 -2.25 17.95 12.61
C LYS A 329 -2.38 17.56 11.14
N GLY A 330 -1.28 17.10 10.51
CA GLY A 330 -1.28 16.66 9.13
C GLY A 330 -2.26 15.50 8.88
N ILE A 331 -2.27 14.50 9.77
CA ILE A 331 -3.21 13.38 9.73
C ILE A 331 -4.65 13.88 9.82
N PHE A 332 -4.99 14.70 10.81
CA PHE A 332 -6.37 15.18 11.01
C PHE A 332 -6.84 16.11 9.89
N ASP A 333 -5.99 16.99 9.39
CA ASP A 333 -6.30 17.83 8.23
C ASP A 333 -6.55 16.98 6.95
N GLY A 334 -5.82 15.88 6.80
CA GLY A 334 -6.02 14.91 5.73
C GLY A 334 -7.33 14.13 5.88
N LEU A 335 -7.66 13.67 7.09
CA LEU A 335 -8.94 13.04 7.39
C LEU A 335 -10.12 14.00 7.15
N ALA A 336 -9.96 15.27 7.52
CA ALA A 336 -10.94 16.31 7.23
C ALA A 336 -11.13 16.52 5.71
N TRP A 337 -10.05 16.48 4.93
CA TRP A 337 -10.14 16.52 3.47
C TRP A 337 -10.89 15.30 2.91
N ILE A 338 -10.59 14.09 3.39
CA ILE A 338 -11.26 12.86 2.95
C ILE A 338 -12.75 12.90 3.30
N ASP A 339 -13.11 13.34 4.50
CA ASP A 339 -14.51 13.49 4.91
C ASP A 339 -15.25 14.54 4.06
N ALA A 340 -14.64 15.70 3.83
CA ALA A 340 -15.24 16.76 3.03
C ALA A 340 -15.46 16.37 1.56
N ASN A 341 -14.69 15.40 1.05
CA ASN A 341 -14.74 14.90 -0.32
C ASN A 341 -15.17 13.43 -0.38
N TRP A 342 -15.89 12.96 0.65
CA TRP A 342 -16.20 11.55 0.80
C TRP A 342 -16.97 10.99 -0.40
N THR A 343 -16.43 9.91 -0.98
CA THR A 343 -17.10 9.11 -2.01
C THR A 343 -16.47 7.73 -2.06
N VAL A 344 -17.22 6.73 -2.49
CA VAL A 344 -16.70 5.39 -2.83
C VAL A 344 -16.80 5.10 -4.33
N SER A 345 -17.46 5.96 -5.11
CA SER A 345 -17.77 5.71 -6.53
C SER A 345 -16.81 6.39 -7.50
N SER A 346 -15.81 7.12 -7.01
CA SER A 346 -14.77 7.75 -7.82
C SER A 346 -13.54 8.11 -6.97
N ASN A 347 -12.45 8.55 -7.60
CA ASN A 347 -11.34 9.20 -6.92
C ASN A 347 -11.57 10.72 -6.92
N PRO A 348 -12.01 11.35 -5.81
CA PRO A 348 -12.33 12.78 -5.80
C PRO A 348 -11.08 13.59 -6.14
N GLY A 349 -11.19 14.56 -7.06
CA GLY A 349 -10.05 15.36 -7.54
C GLY A 349 -9.06 14.61 -8.44
N GLY A 350 -9.23 13.30 -8.64
CA GLY A 350 -8.43 12.47 -9.54
C GLY A 350 -9.19 12.11 -10.82
N HIS A 351 -8.46 11.93 -11.91
CA HIS A 351 -9.02 11.48 -13.20
C HIS A 351 -8.82 9.98 -13.48
N ARG A 352 -8.13 9.27 -12.57
CA ARG A 352 -7.81 7.84 -12.61
C ARG A 352 -7.62 7.26 -11.20
N SER A 353 -7.27 5.98 -11.10
CA SER A 353 -6.85 5.30 -9.87
C SER A 353 -7.93 5.28 -8.79
N HIS A 354 -9.15 4.95 -9.20
CA HIS A 354 -10.31 4.84 -8.31
C HIS A 354 -10.17 3.68 -7.33
N TYR A 355 -9.88 2.45 -7.79
CA TYR A 355 -9.73 1.33 -6.84
C TYR A 355 -8.47 1.45 -5.99
N TYR A 356 -7.40 2.06 -6.50
CA TYR A 356 -6.25 2.48 -5.67
C TYR A 356 -6.70 3.42 -4.54
N TYR A 357 -7.59 4.40 -4.82
CA TYR A 357 -8.16 5.26 -3.78
C TYR A 357 -8.97 4.48 -2.75
N LEU A 358 -9.84 3.54 -3.18
CA LEU A 358 -10.58 2.70 -2.24
C LEU A 358 -9.63 1.93 -1.33
N TYR A 359 -8.62 1.26 -1.89
CA TYR A 359 -7.62 0.56 -1.08
C TYR A 359 -6.81 1.53 -0.19
N GLY A 360 -6.60 2.77 -0.63
CA GLY A 360 -6.08 3.85 0.21
C GLY A 360 -6.97 4.16 1.43
N LEU A 361 -8.30 4.17 1.28
CA LEU A 361 -9.23 4.34 2.41
C LEU A 361 -9.14 3.18 3.39
N GLU A 362 -9.01 1.94 2.89
CA GLU A 362 -8.79 0.77 3.74
C GLU A 362 -7.50 0.91 4.55
N ARG A 363 -6.40 1.32 3.90
CA ARG A 363 -5.13 1.58 4.58
C ARG A 363 -5.26 2.64 5.67
N VAL A 364 -5.94 3.75 5.39
CA VAL A 364 -6.19 4.80 6.39
C VAL A 364 -6.96 4.23 7.58
N GLY A 365 -8.02 3.46 7.31
CA GLY A 365 -8.85 2.81 8.32
C GLY A 365 -8.05 1.85 9.20
N ILE A 366 -7.33 0.91 8.59
CA ILE A 366 -6.59 -0.11 9.34
C ILE A 366 -5.36 0.45 10.05
N LEU A 367 -4.54 1.28 9.39
CA LEU A 367 -3.35 1.85 10.00
C LEU A 367 -3.70 2.82 11.13
N GLY A 368 -4.77 3.59 10.95
CA GLY A 368 -5.26 4.54 11.95
C GLY A 368 -6.06 3.88 13.08
N GLY A 369 -6.45 2.62 12.92
CA GLY A 369 -7.35 1.94 13.85
C GLY A 369 -8.72 2.61 13.95
N ILE A 370 -9.23 3.15 12.83
CA ILE A 370 -10.52 3.85 12.76
C ILE A 370 -11.51 3.08 11.90
N GLU A 371 -12.74 3.02 12.37
CA GLU A 371 -13.86 2.31 11.75
C GLU A 371 -14.74 3.22 10.89
N THR A 372 -14.74 4.52 11.17
CA THR A 372 -15.46 5.53 10.39
C THR A 372 -14.58 6.76 10.12
N ILE A 373 -14.78 7.39 8.96
CA ILE A 373 -14.14 8.65 8.58
C ILE A 373 -15.25 9.70 8.42
N GLY A 374 -15.32 10.67 9.35
CA GLY A 374 -16.36 11.69 9.35
C GLY A 374 -17.80 11.14 9.41
N GLY A 375 -17.98 10.01 10.10
CA GLY A 375 -19.24 9.28 10.21
C GLY A 375 -19.48 8.26 9.10
N ASN A 376 -18.65 8.22 8.06
CA ASN A 376 -18.77 7.24 6.99
C ASN A 376 -18.10 5.93 7.36
N ALA A 377 -18.88 4.83 7.38
CA ALA A 377 -18.37 3.47 7.56
C ALA A 377 -17.62 3.02 6.30
N TRP A 378 -16.34 3.41 6.21
CA TRP A 378 -15.51 3.27 5.01
C TRP A 378 -15.54 1.85 4.44
N TYR A 379 -15.45 0.84 5.32
CA TYR A 379 -15.42 -0.55 4.89
C TYR A 379 -16.77 -1.00 4.35
N VAL A 380 -17.86 -0.73 5.09
CA VAL A 380 -19.22 -1.14 4.69
C VAL A 380 -19.59 -0.52 3.35
N GLN A 381 -19.38 0.79 3.20
CA GLN A 381 -19.75 1.52 1.98
C GLN A 381 -18.87 1.10 0.79
N GLY A 382 -17.56 0.98 0.98
CA GLY A 382 -16.66 0.56 -0.10
C GLY A 382 -16.86 -0.91 -0.50
N ALA A 383 -17.13 -1.80 0.45
CA ALA A 383 -17.34 -3.22 0.16
C ALA A 383 -18.67 -3.43 -0.56
N GLN A 384 -19.73 -2.72 -0.16
CA GLN A 384 -21.00 -2.73 -0.88
C GLN A 384 -20.81 -2.24 -2.33
N TYR A 385 -20.08 -1.12 -2.52
CA TYR A 385 -19.77 -0.60 -3.85
C TYR A 385 -19.05 -1.64 -4.71
N LEU A 386 -17.98 -2.27 -4.20
CA LEU A 386 -17.20 -3.26 -4.95
C LEU A 386 -18.02 -4.50 -5.30
N VAL A 387 -18.84 -5.00 -4.38
CA VAL A 387 -19.76 -6.12 -4.64
C VAL A 387 -20.74 -5.79 -5.77
N ASP A 388 -21.29 -4.57 -5.79
CA ASP A 388 -22.28 -4.17 -6.80
C ASP A 388 -21.64 -3.86 -8.17
N HIS A 389 -20.32 -3.68 -8.23
CA HIS A 389 -19.58 -3.29 -9.45
C HIS A 389 -18.56 -4.35 -9.92
N GLN A 390 -18.62 -5.57 -9.37
CA GLN A 390 -17.85 -6.69 -9.89
C GLN A 390 -18.42 -7.15 -11.24
N ASN A 391 -17.55 -7.36 -12.23
CA ASN A 391 -17.95 -7.91 -13.51
C ASN A 391 -18.39 -9.38 -13.38
N LYS A 392 -19.17 -9.86 -14.35
CA LYS A 392 -19.74 -11.23 -14.32
C LYS A 392 -18.70 -12.35 -14.28
N ASP A 393 -17.50 -12.08 -14.77
CA ASP A 393 -16.34 -12.99 -14.78
C ASP A 393 -15.44 -12.82 -13.54
N GLY A 394 -15.80 -11.94 -12.60
CA GLY A 394 -15.16 -11.81 -11.29
C GLY A 394 -14.17 -10.64 -11.15
N HIS A 395 -13.85 -9.91 -12.21
CA HIS A 395 -12.87 -8.83 -12.15
C HIS A 395 -13.48 -7.45 -11.88
N TRP A 396 -12.62 -6.47 -11.62
CA TRP A 396 -12.98 -5.06 -11.57
C TRP A 396 -12.21 -4.28 -12.63
N ASP A 397 -12.89 -3.32 -13.25
CA ASP A 397 -12.29 -2.40 -14.22
C ASP A 397 -12.89 -1.00 -14.03
N SER A 398 -12.05 -0.03 -13.74
CA SER A 398 -12.41 1.38 -13.58
C SER A 398 -12.46 2.13 -14.92
N GLY A 399 -11.99 1.51 -16.00
CA GLY A 399 -11.81 2.10 -17.32
C GLY A 399 -10.72 3.18 -17.41
N THR A 400 -10.10 3.53 -16.28
CA THR A 400 -9.22 4.71 -16.18
C THR A 400 -7.85 4.42 -15.58
N GLU A 401 -7.64 3.23 -15.02
CA GLU A 401 -6.33 2.81 -14.50
C GLU A 401 -5.36 2.41 -15.64
N LEU A 402 -4.09 2.32 -15.26
CA LEU A 402 -2.95 2.04 -16.13
C LEU A 402 -2.81 0.56 -16.46
N GLU A 403 -2.17 0.24 -17.58
CA GLU A 403 -1.98 -1.16 -17.99
C GLU A 403 -0.97 -1.92 -17.09
N PRO A 404 -1.23 -3.20 -16.76
CA PRO A 404 -2.43 -3.98 -17.10
C PRO A 404 -3.60 -3.62 -16.16
N ARG A 405 -4.60 -2.93 -16.71
CA ARG A 405 -5.60 -2.19 -15.94
C ARG A 405 -6.44 -3.10 -15.07
N ASP A 406 -7.01 -4.11 -15.73
CA ASP A 406 -7.86 -5.14 -15.15
C ASP A 406 -7.18 -5.85 -13.97
N VAL A 407 -5.87 -6.13 -14.07
CA VAL A 407 -5.07 -6.73 -13.01
C VAL A 407 -4.94 -5.79 -11.82
N PHE A 408 -4.56 -4.52 -12.04
CA PHE A 408 -4.38 -3.57 -10.94
C PHE A 408 -5.69 -3.27 -10.23
N ASP A 409 -6.73 -2.97 -10.99
CA ASP A 409 -8.06 -2.67 -10.47
C ASP A 409 -8.61 -3.84 -9.63
N SER A 410 -8.48 -5.08 -10.13
CA SER A 410 -8.89 -6.27 -9.39
C SER A 410 -8.05 -6.52 -8.15
N CYS A 411 -6.73 -6.29 -8.21
CA CYS A 411 -5.87 -6.42 -7.03
C CYS A 411 -6.26 -5.42 -5.94
N PHE A 412 -6.48 -4.15 -6.30
CA PHE A 412 -6.90 -3.13 -5.33
C PHE A 412 -8.27 -3.43 -4.71
N ALA A 413 -9.23 -3.90 -5.52
CA ALA A 413 -10.55 -4.31 -5.04
C ALA A 413 -10.47 -5.49 -4.05
N LEU A 414 -9.72 -6.54 -4.40
CA LEU A 414 -9.52 -7.71 -3.55
C LEU A 414 -8.85 -7.35 -2.22
N LEU A 415 -7.77 -6.56 -2.27
CA LEU A 415 -7.05 -6.12 -1.07
C LEU A 415 -7.93 -5.27 -0.15
N PHE A 416 -8.79 -4.41 -0.72
CA PHE A 416 -9.80 -3.68 0.05
C PHE A 416 -10.80 -4.64 0.73
N LEU A 417 -11.40 -5.56 -0.02
CA LEU A 417 -12.41 -6.49 0.49
C LEU A 417 -11.85 -7.37 1.61
N LYS A 418 -10.59 -7.81 1.47
CA LYS A 418 -9.87 -8.59 2.48
C LYS A 418 -9.41 -7.80 3.69
N LYS A 419 -9.34 -6.46 3.61
CA LYS A 419 -8.66 -5.62 4.60
C LYS A 419 -7.21 -6.08 4.82
N ALA A 420 -6.48 -6.16 3.71
CA ALA A 420 -5.15 -6.75 3.63
C ALA A 420 -4.04 -5.90 4.29
N THR A 421 -4.34 -4.68 4.73
CA THR A 421 -3.32 -3.85 5.38
C THR A 421 -3.01 -4.35 6.78
N MET A 422 -1.73 -4.55 7.10
CA MET A 422 -1.31 -4.93 8.44
C MET A 422 -1.25 -3.71 9.37
N PRO A 423 -1.89 -3.74 10.56
CA PRO A 423 -1.84 -2.64 11.53
C PRO A 423 -0.42 -2.28 11.97
N VAL A 424 -0.23 -1.03 12.38
CA VAL A 424 1.07 -0.51 12.87
C VAL A 424 1.03 -0.11 14.35
N GLY A 425 0.03 -0.58 15.11
CA GLY A 425 -0.08 -0.30 16.54
C GLY A 425 -0.34 1.17 16.88
N VAL A 426 -0.95 1.90 15.94
CA VAL A 426 -1.46 3.26 16.14
C VAL A 426 -2.98 3.19 16.24
N THR A 427 -3.54 3.91 17.20
CA THR A 427 -4.97 4.20 17.26
C THR A 427 -5.11 5.70 17.30
N LEU A 428 -5.76 6.28 16.30
CA LEU A 428 -6.07 7.69 16.28
C LEU A 428 -7.26 7.93 17.20
N THR A 429 -7.03 8.70 18.26
CA THR A 429 -8.06 9.07 19.22
C THR A 429 -8.14 10.58 19.28
N ARG A 430 -9.30 11.11 18.90
CA ARG A 430 -9.66 12.51 19.11
C ARG A 430 -11.16 12.64 19.05
#